data_AF-A0A842YAI6-F1
#
_entry.id   AF-A0A842YAI6-F1
#
_cell.length_a   1.000
_cell.length_b   1.000
_cell.length_c   1.000
_cell.angle_alpha   90.00
_cell.angle_beta   90.00
_cell.angle_gamma   90.00
#
_symmetry.space_group_name_H-M   'P 1'
#
loop_
_entity.id
_entity.type
_entity.pdbx_description
1 polymer ?
#
loop_
_entity_poly.entity_id
_entity_poly.type
_entity_poly.pdbx_seq_one_letter_code
_entity_poly.pdbx_strand_id
1 'polypeptide(L)'
;MVTKINQLWAADITYIRLVQEFIYLAVIIDVFSRKCIGWKLGRDIDSELALEALNMALADRKDKGIFNLIHHSDREFNMPHGSMLTDLKKMVSRSA
;
A
#
# COMPACT_ATOMS: atom_id res chain seq x y z
N MET A 1 3.90 15.96 -11.48
CA MET A 1 4.78 14.94 -12.10
C MET A 1 5.70 14.38 -11.01
N VAL A 2 5.87 13.07 -10.90
CA VAL A 2 6.74 12.43 -9.89
C VAL A 2 8.17 12.42 -10.44
N THR A 3 9.15 12.93 -9.69
CA THR A 3 10.54 13.19 -10.12
C THR A 3 11.61 12.43 -9.33
N LYS A 4 11.27 11.80 -8.20
CA LYS A 4 12.17 10.94 -7.44
C LYS A 4 11.40 9.86 -6.66
N ILE A 5 12.13 8.87 -6.15
CA ILE A 5 11.59 7.86 -5.25
C ILE A 5 10.98 8.50 -3.99
N ASN A 6 10.04 7.80 -3.36
CA ASN A 6 9.34 8.17 -2.14
C ASN A 6 8.55 9.50 -2.20
N GLN A 7 8.22 9.98 -3.41
CA GLN A 7 7.28 11.10 -3.56
C GLN A 7 5.83 10.65 -3.63
N LEU A 8 5.57 9.52 -4.29
CA LEU A 8 4.24 8.99 -4.48
C LEU A 8 4.27 7.46 -4.41
N TRP A 9 3.50 6.88 -3.49
CA TRP A 9 3.20 5.46 -3.44
C TRP A 9 1.76 5.22 -3.88
N ALA A 10 1.54 4.19 -4.68
CA ALA A 10 0.21 3.70 -5.04
C ALA A 10 -0.05 2.40 -4.29
N ALA A 11 -1.24 2.24 -3.72
CA ALA A 11 -1.65 1.03 -3.04
C ALA A 11 -2.97 0.49 -3.59
N ASP A 12 -3.03 -0.83 -3.73
CA ASP A 12 -4.18 -1.55 -4.25
C ASP A 12 -4.37 -2.88 -3.53
N ILE A 13 -5.60 -3.40 -3.53
CA ILE A 13 -5.92 -4.77 -3.13
C ILE A 13 -6.57 -5.46 -4.31
N THR A 14 -5.95 -6.54 -4.76
CA THR A 14 -6.46 -7.38 -5.85
C THR A 14 -6.59 -8.82 -5.40
N TYR A 15 -7.19 -9.67 -6.23
CA TYR A 15 -7.26 -11.11 -5.98
C TYR A 15 -6.41 -11.86 -7.00
N ILE A 16 -5.81 -12.96 -6.55
CA ILE A 16 -5.10 -13.92 -7.40
C ILE A 16 -5.95 -15.19 -7.46
N ARG A 17 -6.32 -15.60 -8.67
CA ARG A 17 -7.02 -16.87 -8.89
C ARG A 17 -6.07 -18.04 -8.68
N LEU A 18 -6.39 -18.89 -7.71
CA LEU A 18 -5.83 -20.23 -7.59
C LEU A 18 -6.79 -21.24 -8.23
N VAL A 19 -6.36 -22.50 -8.32
CA VAL A 19 -7.13 -23.57 -8.98
C VAL A 19 -8.54 -23.71 -8.38
N GLN A 20 -8.64 -23.69 -7.04
CA GLN A 20 -9.90 -23.93 -6.31
C GLN A 20 -10.41 -22.73 -5.51
N GLU A 21 -9.63 -21.66 -5.41
CA GLU A 21 -9.92 -20.54 -4.52
C GLU A 21 -9.32 -19.23 -5.05
N PHE A 22 -9.52 -18.15 -4.31
CA PHE A 22 -8.83 -16.89 -4.51
C PHE A 22 -8.06 -16.53 -3.23
N ILE A 23 -6.95 -15.83 -3.40
CA ILE A 23 -6.25 -15.15 -2.32
C ILE A 23 -6.19 -13.66 -2.63
N TYR A 24 -6.23 -12.83 -1.60
CA TYR A 24 -6.08 -11.38 -1.75
C TYR A 24 -4.61 -11.00 -1.66
N LEU A 25 -4.22 -10.06 -2.50
CA LEU A 25 -2.92 -9.42 -2.52
C LEU A 25 -3.11 -7.93 -2.24
N ALA A 26 -2.65 -7.48 -1.08
CA ALA A 26 -2.39 -6.05 -0.87
C ALA A 26 -0.99 -5.73 -1.38
N VAL A 27 -0.85 -4.67 -2.18
CA VAL A 27 0.41 -4.26 -2.79
C VAL A 27 0.60 -2.75 -2.69
N ILE A 28 1.85 -2.33 -2.45
CA ILE A 28 2.27 -0.93 -2.42
C ILE A 28 3.45 -0.76 -3.38
N ILE A 29 3.31 0.18 -4.31
CA ILE A 29 4.28 0.47 -5.37
C ILE A 29 4.75 1.90 -5.25
N ASP A 30 6.07 2.11 -5.33
CA ASP A 30 6.65 3.45 -5.54
C ASP A 30 6.46 3.86 -7.01
N VAL A 31 5.67 4.92 -7.26
CA VAL A 31 5.25 5.30 -8.61
C VAL A 31 6.40 5.74 -9.50
N PHE A 32 7.46 6.34 -8.93
CA PHE A 32 8.63 6.77 -9.69
C PHE A 32 9.47 5.57 -10.15
N SER A 33 9.84 4.70 -9.21
CA SER A 33 10.72 3.55 -9.48
C SER A 33 10.00 2.32 -10.02
N ARG A 34 8.65 2.30 -9.97
CA ARG A 34 7.79 1.16 -10.33
C ARG A 34 8.09 -0.12 -9.52
N LYS A 35 8.80 0.00 -8.40
CA LYS A 35 9.12 -1.13 -7.53
C LYS A 35 7.95 -1.39 -6.58
N CYS A 36 7.57 -2.66 -6.46
CA CYS A 36 6.82 -3.14 -5.30
C CYS A 36 7.72 -3.00 -4.06
N ILE A 37 7.25 -2.25 -3.07
CA ILE A 37 8.00 -1.96 -1.85
C ILE A 37 7.38 -2.58 -0.61
N GLY A 38 6.11 -2.98 -0.70
CA GLY A 38 5.43 -3.71 0.35
C GLY A 38 4.26 -4.51 -0.21
N TRP A 39 4.04 -5.69 0.33
CA TRP A 39 2.94 -6.55 -0.10
C TRP A 39 2.58 -7.55 1.00
N LYS A 40 1.36 -8.08 0.93
CA LYS A 40 0.90 -9.20 1.77
C LYS A 40 -0.14 -10.02 1.03
N LEU A 41 -0.06 -11.33 1.19
CA LEU A 41 -1.12 -12.26 0.78
C LEU A 41 -1.97 -12.63 2.00
N GLY A 42 -3.28 -12.74 1.81
CA GLY A 42 -4.21 -13.21 2.82
C GLY A 42 -5.44 -13.87 2.21
N ARG A 43 -6.18 -14.60 3.04
CA ARG A 43 -7.42 -15.27 2.64
C ARG A 43 -8.63 -14.37 2.79
N ASP A 44 -8.51 -13.32 3.57
CA ASP A 44 -9.55 -12.34 3.87
C ASP A 44 -9.05 -10.92 3.55
N ILE A 45 -9.98 -10.03 3.23
CA ILE A 45 -9.70 -8.59 3.14
C ILE A 45 -9.93 -8.01 4.52
N ASP A 46 -8.85 -7.79 5.25
CA ASP A 46 -8.87 -7.22 6.59
C ASP A 46 -7.78 -6.14 6.78
N SER A 47 -7.84 -5.44 7.92
CA SER A 47 -6.88 -4.37 8.21
C SER A 47 -5.45 -4.88 8.37
N GLU A 48 -5.27 -6.16 8.71
CA GLU A 48 -3.95 -6.76 8.87
C GLU A 48 -3.27 -6.94 7.52
N LEU A 49 -4.01 -7.39 6.50
CA LEU A 49 -3.54 -7.53 5.13
C LEU A 49 -2.91 -6.22 4.61
N ALA A 50 -3.63 -5.11 4.75
CA ALA A 50 -3.16 -3.81 4.29
C ALA A 50 -2.05 -3.24 5.21
N LEU A 51 -2.11 -3.48 6.53
CA LEU A 51 -1.14 -2.97 7.49
C LEU A 51 0.23 -3.63 7.31
N GLU A 52 0.26 -4.93 7.08
CA GLU A 52 1.49 -5.69 6.85
C GLU A 52 2.19 -5.26 5.55
N ALA A 53 1.42 -5.04 4.48
CA ALA A 53 1.97 -4.49 3.25
C ALA A 53 2.60 -3.09 3.47
N LEU A 54 1.96 -2.24 4.28
CA LEU A 54 2.48 -0.92 4.61
C LEU A 54 3.70 -0.97 5.53
N ASN A 55 3.69 -1.82 6.55
CA ASN A 55 4.85 -2.03 7.43
C ASN A 55 6.08 -2.48 6.62
N MET A 56 5.88 -3.37 5.66
CA MET A 56 6.94 -3.80 4.74
C MET A 56 7.47 -2.63 3.89
N ALA A 57 6.58 -1.81 3.32
CA ALA A 57 6.96 -0.62 2.54
C ALA A 57 7.75 0.40 3.36
N LEU A 58 7.33 0.67 4.60
CA LEU A 58 8.03 1.56 5.51
C LEU A 58 9.41 0.99 5.90
N ALA A 59 9.50 -0.32 6.13
CA ALA A 59 10.77 -0.97 6.45
C ALA A 59 11.77 -0.92 5.28
N ASP A 60 11.34 -1.16 4.03
CA ASP A 60 12.19 -1.05 2.83
C ASP A 60 12.77 0.37 2.61
N ARG A 61 12.07 1.39 3.12
CA ARG A 61 12.33 2.80 2.84
C ARG A 61 12.81 3.62 4.04
N LYS A 62 12.93 2.99 5.23
CA LYS A 62 13.33 3.62 6.50
C LYS A 62 14.59 4.50 6.39
N ASP A 63 15.58 4.08 5.60
CA ASP A 63 16.86 4.79 5.45
C ASP A 63 16.94 5.68 4.19
N LYS A 64 15.87 5.74 3.38
CA LYS A 64 15.86 6.42 2.06
C LYS A 64 15.14 7.77 2.06
N GLY A 65 14.83 8.32 3.23
CA GLY A 65 14.17 9.62 3.39
C GLY A 65 12.72 9.60 2.91
N ILE A 66 11.77 9.50 3.85
CA ILE A 66 10.32 9.52 3.59
C ILE A 66 9.76 10.93 3.86
N PHE A 67 10.56 11.97 3.60
CA PHE A 67 10.15 13.36 3.81
C PHE A 67 9.28 13.80 2.62
N ASN A 68 8.01 14.16 2.89
CA ASN A 68 6.98 14.56 1.92
C ASN A 68 6.47 13.43 0.99
N LEU A 69 6.41 12.20 1.49
CA LEU A 69 5.76 11.09 0.78
C LEU A 69 4.24 11.29 0.73
N ILE A 70 3.68 11.13 -0.47
CA ILE A 70 2.24 11.05 -0.69
C ILE A 70 1.86 9.59 -0.92
N HIS A 71 0.90 9.07 -0.16
CA HIS A 71 0.38 7.71 -0.35
C HIS A 71 -1.02 7.81 -0.98
N HIS A 72 -1.17 7.37 -2.22
CA HIS A 72 -2.44 7.34 -2.94
C HIS A 72 -3.04 5.94 -2.88
N SER A 73 -4.20 5.86 -2.23
CA SER A 73 -5.12 4.72 -2.25
C SER A 73 -6.37 5.16 -3.00
N ASP A 74 -6.40 4.99 -4.32
CA ASP A 74 -7.50 5.31 -5.25
C ASP A 74 -8.33 6.62 -5.06
N ARG A 75 -7.89 7.56 -4.21
CA ARG A 75 -8.14 9.01 -4.24
C ARG A 75 -7.03 9.75 -3.47
N GLU A 76 -6.81 11.00 -3.88
CA GLU A 76 -5.67 11.85 -3.55
C GLU A 76 -5.66 12.34 -2.09
N PHE A 77 -4.53 12.21 -1.38
CA PHE A 77 -4.29 12.96 -0.13
C PHE A 77 -2.80 13.10 0.24
N ASN A 78 -2.41 14.29 0.69
CA ASN A 78 -1.06 14.69 1.08
C ASN A 78 -0.84 14.45 2.59
N MET A 79 0.26 13.79 2.99
CA MET A 79 0.43 13.30 4.37
C MET A 79 1.48 14.07 5.18
N PRO A 80 1.11 14.58 6.38
CA PRO A 80 2.01 14.71 7.51
C PRO A 80 1.67 13.68 8.61
N HIS A 81 2.63 12.81 8.93
CA HIS A 81 2.87 12.00 10.14
C HIS A 81 1.71 11.41 11.03
N GLY A 82 0.43 11.32 10.60
CA GLY A 82 -0.66 11.01 11.56
C GLY A 82 -1.89 10.16 11.18
N SER A 83 -2.13 9.74 9.93
CA SER A 83 -3.45 9.13 9.58
C SER A 83 -3.43 7.73 8.93
N MET A 84 -2.44 6.90 9.27
CA MET A 84 -2.25 5.56 8.68
C MET A 84 -3.45 4.61 8.86
N LEU A 85 -4.12 4.65 10.02
CA LEU A 85 -5.26 3.78 10.35
C LEU A 85 -6.52 4.08 9.52
N THR A 86 -6.67 5.32 9.03
CA THR A 86 -7.86 5.74 8.28
C THR A 86 -7.84 5.19 6.85
N ASP A 87 -6.67 5.06 6.25
CA ASP A 87 -6.51 4.51 4.89
C ASP A 87 -6.63 2.99 4.89
N LEU A 88 -6.08 2.32 5.92
CA LEU A 88 -6.24 0.87 6.10
C LEU A 88 -7.71 0.47 6.16
N LYS A 89 -8.51 1.18 6.97
CA LYS A 89 -9.95 0.93 7.05
C LYS A 89 -10.67 1.12 5.71
N LYS A 90 -10.20 2.08 4.89
CA LYS A 90 -10.79 2.36 3.57
C LYS A 90 -10.37 1.35 2.49
N MET A 91 -9.12 0.87 2.50
CA MET A 91 -8.67 -0.19 1.57
C MET A 91 -9.48 -1.48 1.81
N VAL A 92 -9.71 -1.80 3.08
CA VAL A 92 -10.48 -2.97 3.50
C VAL A 92 -11.95 -2.85 3.16
N SER A 93 -12.59 -1.71 3.48
CA SER A 93 -14.03 -1.52 3.26
C SER A 93 -14.46 -1.43 1.78
N ARG A 94 -13.52 -1.38 0.84
CA ARG A 94 -13.76 -1.16 -0.60
C ARG A 94 -13.54 -2.40 -1.46
N SER A 95 -12.88 -3.42 -0.91
CA SER A 95 -12.56 -4.65 -1.64
C SER A 95 -13.58 -5.77 -1.33
N ALA A 96 -14.49 -5.53 -0.37
CA ALA A 96 -15.61 -6.39 0.02
C ALA A 96 -16.92 -5.97 -0.66
#